data_AF-A0A7Y3MD00-F1
#
_entry.id   AF-A0A7Y3MD00-F1
#
_cell.length_a   1.000
_cell.length_b   1.000
_cell.length_c   1.000
_cell.angle_alpha   90.00
_cell.angle_beta   90.00
_cell.angle_gamma   90.00
#
_symmetry.space_group_name_H-M   'P 1'
#
loop_
_entity.id
_entity.type
_entity.pdbx_description
1 polymer ?
#
loop_
_entity_poly.entity_id
_entity_poly.type
_entity_poly.pdbx_seq_one_letter_code
_entity_poly.pdbx_strand_id
1 'polypeptide(L)'
;MNASKRRSDRGFSLVEVAVATTLFSMGLGGLSIMLLTAIHGTTEATHQTVATVQASSLAEMIAMSSDAYGHFVDPVEFNPYQCTGECPGNSLASANFLDWQNLISRKLPGGTGLVCRDSTPNDGSNTNPSCDGSGALVVKIFWSEPAHANALDAAPMRVVSRLAW
;
A
#
# COMPACT_ATOMS: atom_id res chain seq x y z
N MET A 1 -36.99 69.65 0.94
CA MET A 1 -35.85 69.67 -0.01
C MET A 1 -35.02 68.41 0.25
N ASN A 2 -35.15 67.38 -0.59
CA ASN A 2 -34.43 66.12 -0.39
C ASN A 2 -33.15 66.12 -1.25
N ALA A 3 -31.99 66.13 -0.60
CA ALA A 3 -30.70 66.01 -1.27
C ALA A 3 -30.46 64.53 -1.63
N SER A 4 -30.48 64.21 -2.92
CA SER A 4 -30.07 62.91 -3.44
C SER A 4 -28.54 62.77 -3.31
N LYS A 5 -28.10 61.89 -2.40
CA LYS A 5 -26.69 61.55 -2.20
C LYS A 5 -26.26 60.64 -3.35
N ARG A 6 -25.65 61.18 -4.40
CA ARG A 6 -25.06 60.36 -5.47
C ARG A 6 -23.95 59.48 -4.87
N ARG A 7 -24.13 58.16 -4.90
CA ARG A 7 -23.05 57.20 -4.65
C ARG A 7 -22.03 57.36 -5.78
N SER A 8 -20.80 57.68 -5.42
CA SER A 8 -19.66 57.60 -6.33
C SER A 8 -19.22 56.14 -6.36
N ASP A 9 -19.67 55.40 -7.37
CA ASP A 9 -19.08 54.10 -7.67
C ASP A 9 -17.70 54.36 -8.27
N ARG A 10 -16.66 53.94 -7.54
CA ARG A 10 -15.27 54.00 -7.98
C ARG A 10 -14.98 52.72 -8.77
N GLY A 11 -14.67 52.88 -10.06
CA GLY A 11 -14.19 51.78 -10.89
C GLY A 11 -12.78 51.33 -10.45
N PHE A 12 -12.43 50.09 -10.78
CA PHE A 12 -11.13 49.50 -10.44
C PHE A 12 -10.02 50.01 -11.36
N SER A 13 -8.83 50.22 -10.82
CA SER A 13 -7.63 50.53 -11.62
C SER A 13 -7.13 49.27 -12.34
N LEU A 14 -6.55 49.42 -13.54
CA LEU A 14 -5.93 48.30 -14.27
C LEU A 14 -4.83 47.62 -13.44
N VAL A 15 -4.08 48.41 -12.66
CA VAL A 15 -3.05 47.92 -11.74
C VAL A 15 -3.66 47.12 -10.59
N GLU A 16 -4.82 47.52 -10.09
CA GLU A 16 -5.51 46.84 -8.99
C GLU A 16 -5.99 45.46 -9.41
N VAL A 17 -6.58 45.35 -10.60
CA VAL A 17 -6.98 44.05 -11.17
C VAL A 17 -5.77 43.17 -11.43
N ALA A 18 -4.66 43.72 -11.92
CA ALA A 18 -3.42 42.96 -12.16
C ALA A 18 -2.81 42.41 -10.85
N VAL A 19 -2.79 43.21 -9.78
CA VAL A 19 -2.30 42.76 -8.46
C VAL A 19 -3.26 41.72 -7.85
N ALA A 20 -4.56 41.92 -7.96
CA ALA A 20 -5.55 40.98 -7.44
C ALA A 20 -5.47 39.62 -8.12
N THR A 21 -5.38 39.57 -9.46
CA THR A 21 -5.28 38.31 -10.20
C THR A 21 -3.94 37.61 -9.94
N THR A 22 -2.82 38.34 -9.83
CA THR A 22 -1.52 37.74 -9.51
C THR A 22 -1.49 37.11 -8.12
N LEU A 23 -1.99 37.81 -7.08
CA LEU A 23 -2.10 37.26 -5.73
C LEU A 23 -3.04 36.06 -5.67
N PHE A 24 -4.16 36.13 -6.38
CA PHE A 24 -5.11 35.02 -6.47
C PHE A 24 -4.48 33.78 -7.14
N SER A 25 -3.75 33.97 -8.24
CA SER A 25 -3.02 32.89 -8.92
C SER A 25 -1.95 32.28 -8.03
N MET A 26 -1.19 33.09 -7.28
CA MET A 26 -0.20 32.60 -6.32
C MET A 26 -0.86 31.78 -5.19
N GLY A 27 -2.00 32.24 -4.67
CA GLY A 27 -2.77 31.52 -3.65
C GLY A 27 -3.30 30.18 -4.14
N LEU A 28 -3.90 30.13 -5.34
CA LEU A 28 -4.37 28.89 -5.94
C LEU A 28 -3.21 27.92 -6.21
N GLY A 29 -2.08 28.41 -6.71
CA GLY A 29 -0.89 27.59 -6.93
C GLY A 29 -0.38 26.94 -5.64
N GLY A 30 -0.34 27.69 -4.54
CA GLY A 30 0.03 27.16 -3.23
C GLY A 30 -0.89 26.04 -2.74
N LEU A 31 -2.22 26.22 -2.88
CA LEU A 31 -3.21 25.20 -2.50
C LEU A 31 -3.07 23.93 -3.35
N SER A 32 -2.80 24.05 -4.65
CA SER A 32 -2.59 22.90 -5.52
C SER A 32 -1.38 22.06 -5.08
N ILE A 33 -0.27 22.71 -4.72
CA ILE A 33 0.92 22.01 -4.23
C ILE A 33 0.60 21.28 -2.92
N MET A 34 -0.07 21.94 -1.97
CA MET A 34 -0.47 21.31 -0.71
C MET A 34 -1.38 20.10 -0.94
N LEU A 35 -2.38 20.23 -1.83
CA LEU A 35 -3.29 19.13 -2.15
C LEU A 35 -2.55 17.92 -2.74
N LEU A 36 -1.61 18.15 -3.66
CA LEU A 36 -0.78 17.08 -4.22
C LEU A 36 0.01 16.37 -3.12
N THR A 37 0.68 17.12 -2.25
CA THR A 37 1.45 16.53 -1.14
C THR A 37 0.57 15.71 -0.19
N ALA A 38 -0.65 16.16 0.09
CA ALA A 38 -1.59 15.43 0.93
C ALA A 38 -2.07 14.12 0.27
N ILE A 39 -2.30 14.12 -1.05
CA ILE A 39 -2.69 12.92 -1.80
C ILE A 39 -1.56 11.89 -1.75
N HIS A 40 -0.32 12.29 -2.04
CA HIS A 40 0.83 11.38 -1.99
C HIS A 40 0.99 10.71 -0.63
N GLY A 41 0.94 11.46 0.47
CA GLY A 41 1.04 10.90 1.82
C GLY A 41 -0.12 9.97 2.18
N THR A 42 -1.33 10.25 1.69
CA THR A 42 -2.51 9.39 1.94
C THR A 42 -2.40 8.05 1.21
N THR A 43 -1.90 8.05 -0.04
CA THR A 43 -1.68 6.84 -0.82
C THR A 43 -0.67 5.91 -0.15
N GLU A 44 0.48 6.43 0.27
CA GLU A 44 1.52 5.65 0.95
C GLU A 44 1.00 5.02 2.25
N ALA A 45 0.32 5.81 3.09
CA ALA A 45 -0.29 5.31 4.33
C ALA A 45 -1.34 4.22 4.07
N THR A 46 -2.08 4.32 2.95
CA THR A 46 -3.06 3.31 2.55
C THR A 46 -2.37 2.00 2.20
N HIS A 47 -1.29 2.02 1.42
CA HIS A 47 -0.54 0.81 1.07
C HIS A 47 0.08 0.15 2.30
N GLN A 48 0.68 0.92 3.20
CA GLN A 48 1.19 0.43 4.49
C GLN A 48 0.09 -0.27 5.32
N THR A 49 -1.11 0.32 5.36
CA THR A 49 -2.26 -0.25 6.06
C THR A 49 -2.69 -1.57 5.43
N VAL A 50 -2.83 -1.60 4.10
CA VAL A 50 -3.21 -2.82 3.35
C VAL A 50 -2.19 -3.93 3.57
N ALA A 51 -0.89 -3.64 3.49
CA ALA A 51 0.16 -4.62 3.74
C ALA A 51 0.07 -5.18 5.17
N THR A 52 -0.09 -4.33 6.17
CA THR A 52 -0.20 -4.75 7.58
C THR A 52 -1.42 -5.64 7.82
N VAL A 53 -2.59 -5.24 7.32
CA VAL A 53 -3.83 -6.03 7.45
C VAL A 53 -3.73 -7.37 6.71
N GLN A 54 -3.11 -7.40 5.52
CA GLN A 54 -2.92 -8.67 4.82
C GLN A 54 -1.88 -9.58 5.47
N ALA A 55 -0.85 -9.01 6.10
CA ALA A 55 0.13 -9.79 6.84
C ALA A 55 -0.51 -10.45 8.07
N SER A 56 -1.34 -9.71 8.82
CA SER A 56 -2.07 -10.27 9.96
C SER A 56 -3.14 -11.28 9.54
N SER A 57 -3.90 -10.99 8.48
CA SER A 57 -4.93 -11.91 7.96
C SER A 57 -4.35 -13.25 7.52
N LEU A 58 -3.20 -13.26 6.85
CA LEU A 58 -2.54 -14.53 6.50
C LEU A 58 -1.97 -15.23 7.73
N ALA A 59 -1.39 -14.48 8.67
CA ALA A 59 -0.90 -15.06 9.92
C ALA A 59 -1.99 -15.80 10.68
N GLU A 60 -3.19 -15.21 10.78
CA GLU A 60 -4.36 -15.83 11.37
C GLU A 60 -4.82 -17.06 10.59
N MET A 61 -4.83 -17.00 9.26
CA MET A 61 -5.19 -18.14 8.41
C MET A 61 -4.25 -19.33 8.62
N ILE A 62 -2.94 -19.08 8.71
CA ILE A 62 -1.95 -20.13 9.00
C ILE A 62 -2.17 -20.69 10.41
N ALA A 63 -2.48 -19.83 11.39
CA ALA A 63 -2.79 -20.26 12.76
C ALA A 63 -4.00 -21.23 12.79
N MET A 64 -5.05 -20.91 12.03
CA MET A 64 -6.27 -21.73 11.93
C MET A 64 -6.04 -23.04 11.18
N SER A 65 -5.01 -23.12 10.33
CA SER A 65 -4.70 -24.27 9.48
C SER A 65 -3.30 -24.83 9.76
N SER A 66 -2.92 -24.87 11.04
CA SER A 66 -1.55 -25.23 11.46
C SER A 66 -1.05 -26.58 10.93
N ASP A 67 -1.92 -27.57 10.73
CA ASP A 67 -1.57 -28.87 10.14
C ASP A 67 -1.20 -28.80 8.64
N ALA A 68 -1.60 -27.72 7.94
CA ALA A 68 -1.38 -27.50 6.52
C ALA A 68 -0.31 -26.44 6.23
N TYR A 69 0.47 -26.01 7.24
CA TYR A 69 1.43 -24.89 7.11
C TYR A 69 2.42 -25.05 5.95
N GLY A 70 2.83 -26.30 5.64
CA GLY A 70 3.78 -26.59 4.56
C GLY A 70 3.32 -26.05 3.20
N HIS A 71 2.01 -25.98 2.97
CA HIS A 71 1.42 -25.47 1.73
C HIS A 71 1.48 -23.94 1.59
N PHE A 72 1.83 -23.20 2.65
CA PHE A 72 2.08 -21.76 2.59
C PHE A 72 3.56 -21.43 2.32
N VAL A 73 4.48 -22.32 2.71
CA VAL A 73 5.93 -22.12 2.54
C VAL A 73 6.40 -22.63 1.19
N ASP A 74 5.90 -23.80 0.79
CA ASP A 74 6.15 -24.43 -0.50
C ASP A 74 4.80 -24.81 -1.13
N PRO A 75 4.11 -23.84 -1.75
CA PRO A 75 2.86 -24.13 -2.42
C PRO A 75 3.15 -25.06 -3.59
N VAL A 76 2.74 -26.32 -3.47
CA VAL A 76 2.67 -27.24 -4.60
C VAL A 76 1.83 -26.55 -5.68
N GLU A 77 2.28 -26.57 -6.95
CA GLU A 77 1.50 -26.07 -8.09
C GLU A 77 0.17 -26.83 -8.17
N PHE A 78 -0.83 -26.35 -7.44
CA PHE A 78 -2.16 -26.90 -7.43
C PHE A 78 -3.06 -25.94 -8.19
N ASN A 79 -3.81 -26.47 -9.15
CA ASN A 79 -4.78 -25.67 -9.90
C ASN A 79 -5.94 -25.30 -8.95
N PRO A 80 -6.08 -24.03 -8.53
CA PRO A 80 -7.09 -23.60 -7.56
C PRO A 80 -8.52 -23.86 -8.04
N TYR A 81 -8.73 -24.05 -9.35
CA TYR A 81 -10.04 -24.30 -9.95
C TYR A 81 -10.62 -25.71 -9.69
N GLN A 82 -9.94 -26.57 -8.93
CA GLN A 82 -10.40 -27.95 -8.71
C GLN A 82 -11.22 -28.18 -7.43
N CYS A 83 -11.44 -27.18 -6.58
CA CYS A 83 -12.35 -27.33 -5.43
C CYS A 83 -13.82 -27.13 -5.84
N THR A 84 -14.36 -28.08 -6.59
CA THR A 84 -15.81 -28.20 -6.94
C THR A 84 -16.53 -29.30 -6.13
N GLY A 85 -15.90 -29.81 -5.06
CA GLY A 85 -16.40 -30.87 -4.17
C GLY A 85 -15.69 -30.86 -2.81
N GLU A 86 -15.42 -32.02 -2.21
CA GLU A 86 -14.64 -32.11 -0.97
C GLU A 86 -13.20 -31.60 -1.19
N CYS A 87 -12.87 -30.46 -0.57
CA CYS A 87 -11.56 -29.81 -0.68
C CYS A 87 -10.73 -30.19 0.56
N PRO A 88 -9.73 -31.07 0.45
CA PRO A 88 -8.87 -31.39 1.59
C PRO A 88 -8.14 -30.12 2.07
N GLY A 89 -7.86 -30.04 3.37
CA GLY A 89 -7.37 -28.81 4.01
C GLY A 89 -6.08 -28.24 3.38
N ASN A 90 -5.25 -29.10 2.79
CA ASN A 90 -4.06 -28.72 2.04
C ASN A 90 -4.36 -28.00 0.71
N SER A 91 -5.33 -28.47 -0.06
CA SER A 91 -5.78 -27.84 -1.31
C SER A 91 -6.43 -26.48 -1.02
N LEU A 92 -7.19 -26.38 0.08
CA LEU A 92 -7.76 -25.12 0.51
C LEU A 92 -6.69 -24.11 0.93
N ALA A 93 -5.68 -24.54 1.71
CA ALA A 93 -4.57 -23.69 2.13
C ALA A 93 -3.80 -23.13 0.91
N SER A 94 -3.49 -23.98 -0.07
CA SER A 94 -2.79 -23.59 -1.30
C SER A 94 -3.60 -22.58 -2.13
N ALA A 95 -4.91 -22.83 -2.30
CA ALA A 95 -5.81 -21.93 -3.01
C ALA A 95 -5.94 -20.58 -2.30
N ASN A 96 -6.14 -20.58 -0.99
CA ASN A 96 -6.22 -19.36 -0.20
C ASN A 96 -4.91 -18.55 -0.25
N PHE A 97 -3.77 -19.22 -0.23
CA PHE A 97 -2.46 -18.56 -0.33
C PHE A 97 -2.27 -17.89 -1.69
N LEU A 98 -2.66 -18.58 -2.78
CA LEU A 98 -2.64 -18.00 -4.12
C LEU A 98 -3.59 -16.80 -4.25
N ASP A 99 -4.80 -16.90 -3.71
CA ASP A 99 -5.75 -15.79 -3.69
C ASP A 99 -5.21 -14.60 -2.91
N TRP A 100 -4.56 -14.86 -1.76
CA TRP A 100 -3.89 -13.84 -0.97
C TRP A 100 -2.76 -13.16 -1.76
N GLN A 101 -1.92 -13.92 -2.47
CA GLN A 101 -0.87 -13.35 -3.34
C GLN A 101 -1.49 -12.50 -4.46
N ASN A 102 -2.54 -12.97 -5.10
CA ASN A 102 -3.25 -12.23 -6.14
C ASN A 102 -3.88 -10.94 -5.60
N LEU A 103 -4.39 -10.95 -4.36
CA LEU A 103 -4.89 -9.74 -3.69
C LEU A 103 -3.77 -8.74 -3.43
N ILE A 104 -2.59 -9.19 -3.00
CA ILE A 104 -1.42 -8.33 -2.82
C ILE A 104 -1.01 -7.68 -4.14
N SER A 105 -0.82 -8.47 -5.20
CA SER A 105 -0.41 -7.97 -6.52
C SER A 105 -1.40 -6.97 -7.12
N ARG A 106 -2.69 -7.07 -6.75
CA ARG A 106 -3.74 -6.14 -7.19
C ARG A 106 -3.83 -4.87 -6.36
N LYS A 107 -3.57 -4.95 -5.04
CA LYS A 107 -3.74 -3.82 -4.11
C LYS A 107 -2.47 -3.03 -3.85
N LEU A 108 -1.30 -3.64 -4.05
CA LEU A 108 0.00 -3.00 -3.82
C LEU A 108 0.78 -2.90 -5.14
N PRO A 109 1.35 -1.73 -5.47
CA PRO A 109 2.12 -1.57 -6.71
C PRO A 109 3.39 -2.42 -6.70
N GLY A 110 3.49 -3.35 -7.66
CA GLY A 110 4.59 -4.33 -7.70
C GLY A 110 4.62 -5.24 -6.47
N GLY A 111 3.47 -5.42 -5.81
CA GLY A 111 3.36 -6.15 -4.55
C GLY A 111 3.65 -7.64 -4.72
N THR A 112 4.41 -8.20 -3.79
CA THR A 112 4.56 -9.65 -3.62
C THR A 112 4.49 -10.02 -2.15
N GLY A 113 4.05 -11.26 -1.91
CA GLY A 113 3.94 -11.79 -0.57
C GLY A 113 4.37 -13.25 -0.54
N LEU A 114 5.01 -13.65 0.55
CA LEU A 114 5.45 -15.02 0.77
C LEU A 114 5.49 -15.37 2.26
N VAL A 115 5.59 -16.66 2.54
CA VAL A 115 5.80 -17.19 3.88
C VAL A 115 7.09 -17.99 3.87
N CYS A 116 7.98 -17.73 4.82
CA CYS A 116 9.22 -18.49 4.95
C CYS A 116 9.75 -18.49 6.37
N ARG A 117 10.75 -19.34 6.62
CA ARG A 117 11.53 -19.27 7.86
C ARG A 117 12.69 -18.31 7.68
N ASP A 118 12.82 -17.40 8.63
CA ASP A 118 13.90 -16.44 8.64
C ASP A 118 14.37 -16.07 10.07
N SER A 119 15.69 -16.06 10.30
CA SER A 119 16.30 -15.53 11.52
C SER A 119 16.49 -14.02 11.50
N THR A 120 16.55 -13.40 10.32
CA THR A 120 16.67 -11.94 10.09
C THR A 120 15.45 -11.34 9.40
N PRO A 121 14.22 -11.52 9.95
CA PRO A 121 12.95 -11.30 9.24
C PRO A 121 12.75 -9.90 8.65
N ASN A 122 13.42 -8.88 9.17
CA ASN A 122 13.33 -7.50 8.72
C ASN A 122 14.31 -7.18 7.58
N ASP A 123 14.56 -8.10 6.65
CA ASP A 123 15.46 -7.92 5.51
C ASP A 123 14.81 -8.35 4.17
N GLY A 124 15.63 -8.38 3.12
CA GLY A 124 15.23 -8.84 1.80
C GLY A 124 14.49 -7.80 0.95
N SER A 125 14.10 -8.25 -0.23
CA SER A 125 13.40 -7.50 -1.26
C SER A 125 12.43 -8.40 -2.03
N ASN A 126 11.66 -7.79 -2.93
CA ASN A 126 10.76 -8.50 -3.83
C ASN A 126 11.48 -9.57 -4.69
N THR A 127 12.73 -9.31 -5.10
CA THR A 127 13.49 -10.24 -5.96
C THR A 127 14.36 -11.21 -5.17
N ASN A 128 14.77 -10.84 -3.95
CA ASN A 128 15.52 -11.69 -3.05
C ASN A 128 14.97 -11.53 -1.62
N PRO A 129 14.02 -12.37 -1.22
CA PRO A 129 13.33 -12.21 0.05
C PRO A 129 14.19 -12.58 1.28
N SER A 130 15.44 -13.00 1.08
CA SER A 130 16.41 -13.31 2.14
C SER A 130 15.93 -14.36 3.15
N CYS A 131 15.08 -15.30 2.73
CA CYS A 131 14.68 -16.42 3.59
C CYS A 131 15.85 -17.39 3.79
N ASP A 132 16.36 -17.46 5.01
CA ASP A 132 17.51 -18.33 5.36
C ASP A 132 17.10 -19.78 5.72
N GLY A 133 15.79 -20.07 5.78
CA GLY A 133 15.27 -21.39 6.11
C GLY A 133 15.37 -21.75 7.60
N SER A 134 15.83 -20.82 8.44
CA SER A 134 16.04 -20.97 9.87
C SER A 134 15.18 -19.97 10.65
N GLY A 135 15.17 -20.05 11.98
CA GLY A 135 14.41 -19.10 12.79
C GLY A 135 12.88 -19.27 12.71
N ALA A 136 12.17 -18.17 12.97
CA ALA A 136 10.72 -18.16 13.11
C ALA A 136 10.03 -18.17 11.73
N LEU A 137 8.82 -18.72 11.68
CA LEU A 137 7.99 -18.61 10.49
C LEU A 137 7.46 -17.17 10.38
N VAL A 138 7.66 -16.55 9.23
CA VAL A 138 7.29 -15.16 8.99
C VAL A 138 6.53 -15.00 7.68
N VAL A 139 5.58 -14.06 7.69
CA VAL A 139 4.92 -13.55 6.49
C VAL A 139 5.66 -12.29 6.07
N LYS A 140 6.20 -12.26 4.85
CA LYS A 140 6.83 -11.07 4.27
C LYS A 140 5.97 -10.55 3.12
N ILE A 141 5.75 -9.24 3.12
CA ILE A 141 5.10 -8.52 2.01
C ILE A 141 6.04 -7.42 1.56
N PHE A 142 6.29 -7.34 0.25
CA PHE A 142 7.11 -6.32 -0.38
C PHE A 142 6.29 -5.55 -1.40
N TRP A 143 6.53 -4.25 -1.55
CA TRP A 143 5.97 -3.45 -2.63
C TRP A 143 6.86 -2.25 -2.95
N SER A 144 6.52 -1.56 -4.04
CA SER A 144 7.23 -0.36 -4.50
C SER A 144 6.31 0.86 -4.49
N GLU A 145 6.80 1.98 -3.98
CA GLU A 145 6.14 3.28 -4.17
C GLU A 145 6.80 4.01 -5.34
N PRO A 146 6.04 4.49 -6.35
CA PRO A 146 6.60 5.22 -7.47
C PRO A 146 7.40 6.46 -7.06
N ALA A 147 7.00 7.12 -5.96
CA ALA A 147 7.69 8.29 -5.41
C ALA A 147 9.12 7.96 -4.91
N HIS A 148 9.37 6.72 -4.51
CA HIS A 148 10.66 6.28 -4.00
C HIS A 148 11.49 5.51 -5.02
N ALA A 149 10.96 5.12 -6.17
CA ALA A 149 11.65 4.29 -7.17
C ALA A 149 12.99 4.86 -7.69
N ASN A 150 13.19 6.19 -7.60
CA ASN A 150 14.41 6.88 -8.08
C ASN A 150 15.32 7.40 -6.95
N ALA A 151 15.03 7.10 -5.67
CA ALA A 151 15.90 7.50 -4.57
C ALA A 151 17.09 6.55 -4.48
N LEU A 152 18.31 7.09 -4.28
CA LEU A 152 19.56 6.32 -4.21
C LEU A 152 19.60 5.33 -3.02
N ASP A 153 18.67 5.47 -2.07
CA ASP A 153 18.47 4.59 -0.91
C ASP A 153 17.04 4.01 -0.84
N ALA A 154 16.39 3.81 -2.00
CA ALA A 154 15.04 3.25 -2.09
C ALA A 154 15.01 1.77 -1.66
N ALA A 155 15.09 1.52 -0.36
CA ALA A 155 14.78 0.20 0.18
C ALA A 155 13.34 -0.14 -0.24
N PRO A 156 13.08 -1.38 -0.71
CA PRO A 156 11.73 -1.81 -1.00
C PRO A 156 10.88 -1.67 0.25
N MET A 157 9.67 -1.15 0.10
CA MET A 157 8.72 -1.08 1.21
C MET A 157 8.40 -2.52 1.63
N ARG A 158 8.38 -2.76 2.94
CA ARG A 158 8.12 -4.09 3.48
C ARG A 158 7.32 -4.06 4.77
N VAL A 159 6.54 -5.10 4.96
CA VAL A 159 5.92 -5.46 6.24
C VAL A 159 6.25 -6.91 6.53
N VAL A 160 6.54 -7.18 7.80
CA VAL A 160 6.89 -8.52 8.26
C VAL A 160 6.05 -8.85 9.49
N SER A 161 5.32 -9.96 9.42
CA SER A 161 4.56 -10.49 10.55
C SER A 161 5.22 -11.77 11.02
N ARG A 162 5.57 -11.82 12.32
CA ARG A 162 6.06 -13.05 12.96
C ARG A 162 4.88 -13.86 13.44
N LEU A 163 4.94 -15.16 13.18
CA LEU A 163 3.91 -16.07 13.64
C LEU A 163 4.25 -16.53 15.06
N ALA A 164 3.32 -16.36 15.99
CA ALA A 164 3.51 -16.65 17.40
C ALA A 164 3.08 -18.10 17.70
N TRP A 165 3.99 -19.05 17.52
CA TRP A 165 3.86 -20.42 18.01
C TRP A 165 5.22 -21.07 18.24
#